data_AF-A0A2K3NCV2-F1
#
_entry.id   AF-A0A2K3NCV2-F1
#
_cell.length_a   1.000
_cell.length_b   1.000
_cell.length_c   1.000
_cell.angle_alpha   90.00
_cell.angle_beta   90.00
_cell.angle_gamma   90.00
#
_symmetry.space_group_name_H-M   'P 1'
#
loop_
_entity.id
_entity.type
_entity.pdbx_description
1 polymer ?
#
loop_
_entity_poly.entity_id
_entity_poly.type
_entity_poly.pdbx_seq_one_letter_code
_entity_poly.pdbx_strand_id
1 'polypeptide(L)' 'MNRDSLLARVGTGAAVGGAIGGAVGAVYGTYDAIRYKVPGVLKIRHIGQTTIGSAAVFSLFLAAGTLIRSH' A
#
# COMPACT_ATOMS: atom_id res chain seq x y z
N MET A 1 -28.02 8.75 -3.41
CA MET A 1 -26.91 7.81 -3.16
C MET A 1 -26.54 7.88 -1.68
N ASN A 2 -26.65 6.77 -0.94
CA ASN A 2 -26.32 6.72 0.49
C ASN A 2 -24.82 6.92 0.70
N ARG A 3 -24.46 7.80 1.65
CA ARG A 3 -23.06 8.01 2.10
C ARG A 3 -22.40 6.69 2.51
N ASP A 4 -23.18 5.75 3.04
CA ASP A 4 -22.73 4.41 3.43
C ASP A 4 -22.12 3.62 2.26
N SER A 5 -22.71 3.72 1.06
CA SER A 5 -22.19 3.03 -0.12
C SER A 5 -20.93 3.70 -0.66
N LEU A 6 -20.77 5.01 -0.46
CA LEU A 6 -19.58 5.77 -0.87
C LEU A 6 -18.42 5.45 0.07
N LEU A 7 -18.66 5.47 1.39
CA LEU A 7 -17.68 5.06 2.39
C LEU A 7 -17.27 3.59 2.23
N ALA A 8 -18.21 2.69 1.92
CA ALA A 8 -17.89 1.30 1.63
C ALA A 8 -16.97 1.17 0.41
N ARG A 9 -17.25 1.88 -0.68
CA ARG A 9 -16.43 1.85 -1.91
C ARG A 9 -15.03 2.43 -1.68
N VAL A 10 -14.93 3.56 -1.00
CA VAL A 10 -13.66 4.19 -0.65
C VAL A 10 -12.86 3.31 0.31
N GLY A 11 -13.50 2.73 1.33
CA GLY A 11 -12.87 1.78 2.25
C GLY A 11 -12.38 0.51 1.55
N THR A 12 -13.16 -0.01 0.59
CA THR A 12 -12.76 -1.16 -0.22
C THR A 12 -11.56 -0.79 -1.12
N GLY A 13 -11.56 0.40 -1.72
CA GLY A 13 -10.42 0.92 -2.49
C GLY A 13 -9.17 1.05 -1.62
N ALA A 14 -9.28 1.62 -0.43
CA ALA A 14 -8.17 1.73 0.52
C ALA A 14 -7.62 0.34 0.93
N ALA A 15 -8.50 -0.62 1.25
CA ALA A 15 -8.11 -1.96 1.65
C ALA A 15 -7.37 -2.70 0.52
N VAL A 16 -7.88 -2.61 -0.71
CA VAL A 16 -7.26 -3.24 -1.89
C VAL A 16 -5.92 -2.57 -2.22
N GLY A 17 -5.86 -1.24 -2.19
CA GLY A 17 -4.61 -0.50 -2.42
C GLY A 17 -3.55 -0.79 -1.36
N GLY A 18 -3.96 -0.97 -0.09
CA GLY A 18 -3.08 -1.32 1.01
C GLY A 18 -2.55 -2.75 0.91
N ALA A 19 -3.39 -3.71 0.53
CA ALA A 19 -2.97 -5.08 0.30
C ALA A 19 -1.97 -5.18 -0.87
N ILE A 20 -2.26 -4.50 -1.99
CA ILE A 20 -1.38 -4.52 -3.18
C ILE A 20 -0.06 -3.80 -2.88
N GLY A 21 -0.09 -2.59 -2.34
CA GLY A 21 1.13 -1.86 -2.01
C GLY A 21 1.94 -2.57 -0.92
N GLY A 22 1.28 -3.21 0.05
CA GLY A 22 1.92 -4.06 1.04
C GLY A 22 2.65 -5.26 0.40
N ALA A 23 2.00 -5.99 -0.51
CA ALA A 23 2.63 -7.10 -1.21
C ALA A 23 3.80 -6.64 -2.10
N VAL A 24 3.62 -5.55 -2.85
CA VAL A 24 4.65 -5.02 -3.75
C VAL A 24 5.87 -4.52 -2.97
N GLY A 25 5.68 -3.73 -1.92
CA GLY A 25 6.79 -3.24 -1.13
C GLY A 25 7.44 -4.32 -0.27
N ALA A 26 6.72 -5.38 0.10
CA ALA A 26 7.33 -6.55 0.72
C ALA A 26 8.22 -7.30 -0.28
N VAL A 27 7.75 -7.54 -1.51
CA VAL A 27 8.54 -8.23 -2.54
C VAL A 27 9.76 -7.38 -2.95
N TYR A 28 9.56 -6.11 -3.32
CA TYR A 28 10.65 -5.22 -3.72
C TYR A 28 11.59 -4.91 -2.57
N GLY A 29 11.07 -4.65 -1.37
CA GLY A 29 11.88 -4.42 -0.19
C GLY A 29 12.74 -5.63 0.17
N THR A 30 12.17 -6.85 0.08
CA THR A 30 12.93 -8.08 0.37
C THR A 30 13.99 -8.33 -0.70
N TYR A 31 13.67 -8.05 -1.97
CA TYR A 31 14.62 -8.14 -3.07
C TYR A 31 15.80 -7.17 -2.89
N ASP A 32 15.52 -5.91 -2.55
CA ASP A 32 16.56 -4.89 -2.28
C ASP A 32 17.41 -5.27 -1.06
N ALA A 33 16.77 -5.75 0.01
CA ALA A 33 17.45 -6.19 1.22
C ALA A 33 18.44 -7.34 0.95
N ILE A 34 18.07 -8.30 0.11
CA ILE A 34 18.94 -9.43 -0.26
C ILE A 34 20.06 -8.97 -1.21
N ARG A 35 19.73 -8.13 -2.21
CA ARG A 35 20.68 -7.62 -3.21
C ARG A 35 21.77 -6.72 -2.62
N TYR A 36 21.42 -5.80 -1.72
CA TYR A 36 22.35 -4.82 -1.14
C TYR A 36 23.13 -5.32 0.09
N LYS A 37 23.04 -6.60 0.47
CA LYS A 37 23.71 -7.17 1.66
C LYS A 37 23.53 -6.34 2.94
N VAL A 38 22.38 -5.71 3.12
CA VAL A 38 22.14 -4.83 4.28
C VAL A 38 22.25 -5.67 5.59
N PRO A 39 22.95 -5.25 6.65
CA PRO A 39 23.15 -6.10 7.83
C PRO A 39 21.93 -6.04 8.78
N GLY A 40 21.48 -7.20 9.27
CA GLY A 40 20.60 -7.31 10.43
C GLY A 40 19.27 -6.52 10.38
N VAL A 41 18.90 -5.90 11.52
CA VAL A 41 17.60 -5.24 11.80
C VAL A 41 17.27 -4.09 10.84
N LEU A 42 18.28 -3.47 10.23
CA LEU A 42 18.09 -2.42 9.22
C LEU A 42 17.43 -2.92 7.93
N LYS A 43 17.58 -4.21 7.57
CA LYS A 43 16.84 -4.85 6.46
C LYS A 43 15.34 -4.78 6.70
N ILE A 44 14.89 -5.17 7.89
CA ILE A 44 13.48 -5.25 8.25
C ILE A 44 12.88 -3.85 8.28
N ARG A 45 13.62 -2.85 8.79
CA ARG A 45 13.17 -1.46 8.76
C ARG A 45 13.12 -0.89 7.34
N HIS A 46 14.08 -1.24 6.47
CA HIS A 46 14.07 -0.78 5.09
C HIS A 46 12.94 -1.42 4.28
N ILE A 47 12.76 -2.74 4.39
CA ILE A 47 11.61 -3.48 3.83
C ILE A 47 10.30 -2.89 4.36
N GLY A 48 10.21 -2.65 5.68
CA GLY A 48 9.02 -2.07 6.30
C GLY A 48 8.73 -0.67 5.79
N GLN A 49 9.74 0.18 5.59
CA GLN A 49 9.54 1.53 5.05
C GLN A 49 9.11 1.52 3.58
N THR A 50 9.69 0.67 2.74
CA THR A 50 9.26 0.56 1.33
C THR A 50 7.88 -0.08 1.22
N THR A 51 7.56 -1.06 2.07
CA THR A 51 6.23 -1.68 2.21
C THR A 51 5.17 -0.68 2.63
N ILE A 52 5.40 0.06 3.72
CA ILE A 52 4.43 1.03 4.22
C ILE A 52 4.31 2.21 3.25
N GLY A 53 5.41 2.67 2.64
CA GLY A 53 5.39 3.75 1.67
C GLY A 53 4.56 3.41 0.42
N SER A 54 4.78 2.23 -0.15
CA SER A 54 3.99 1.76 -1.30
C SER A 54 2.54 1.43 -0.92
N ALA A 55 2.29 0.76 0.21
CA ALA A 55 0.95 0.54 0.74
C ALA A 55 0.17 1.85 0.92
N ALA A 56 0.80 2.90 1.48
CA ALA A 56 0.16 4.19 1.67
C ALA A 56 -0.21 4.87 0.34
N VAL A 57 0.70 4.90 -0.63
CA VAL A 57 0.46 5.54 -1.93
C VAL A 57 -0.62 4.80 -2.71
N PHE A 58 -0.57 3.47 -2.78
CA PHE A 58 -1.58 2.68 -3.47
C PHE A 58 -2.94 2.74 -2.76
N SER A 59 -2.98 2.70 -1.43
CA SER A 59 -4.23 2.89 -0.65
C SER A 59 -4.87 4.23 -0.93
N LEU A 60 -4.07 5.31 -0.88
CA LEU A 60 -4.54 6.67 -1.11
C LEU A 60 -5.04 6.84 -2.54
N PHE A 61 -4.29 6.34 -3.53
CA PHE A 61 -4.65 6.46 -4.93
C PHE A 61 -5.92 5.70 -5.27
N LEU A 62 -6.08 4.47 -4.77
CA LEU A 62 -7.26 3.65 -5.05
C LEU A 62 -8.49 4.15 -4.27
N ALA A 63 -8.32 4.59 -3.02
CA ALA A 63 -9.38 5.25 -2.26
C ALA A 63 -9.84 6.55 -2.95
N ALA A 64 -8.93 7.43 -3.35
CA ALA A 64 -9.25 8.67 -4.06
C ALA A 64 -9.85 8.40 -5.45
N GLY A 65 -9.33 7.42 -6.19
CA GLY A 65 -9.85 7.03 -7.50
C GLY A 65 -11.27 6.47 -7.43
N THR A 66 -11.60 5.70 -6.39
CA THR A 66 -12.98 5.23 -6.16
C THR A 66 -13.93 6.36 -5.76
N LEU A 67 -13.43 7.42 -5.12
CA LEU A 67 -14.18 8.62 -4.80
C LEU A 67 -14.49 9.44 -6.06
N ILE A 68 -13.51 9.65 -6.94
CA ILE A 68 -13.71 10.40 -8.20
C ILE A 68 -14.65 9.65 -9.15
N ARG A 69 -14.52 8.31 -9.25
CA ARG A 69 -15.42 7.47 -10.06
C ARG A 69 -16.84 7.35 -9.50
N SER A 70 -17.06 7.79 -8.26
CA SER A 70 -18.40 7.76 -7.63
C SER A 70 -19.30 8.94 -8.01
N HIS A 71 -18.77 9.91 -8.76
CA HIS A 71 -19.49 11.03 -9.37
C HIS A 71 -19.67 10.80 -10.88
#